data_AF-A0AA86W4A8-F1
#
_entry.id   AF-A0AA86W4A8-F1
#
_cell.length_a   1.000
_cell.length_b   1.000
_cell.length_c   1.000
_cell.angle_alpha   90.00
_cell.angle_beta   90.00
_cell.angle_gamma   90.00
#
_symmetry.space_group_name_H-M   'P 1'
#
loop_
_entity.id
_entity.type
_entity.pdbx_description
1 polymer ?
#
loop_
_entity_poly.entity_id
_entity_poly.type
_entity_poly.pdbx_seq_one_letter_code
_entity_poly.pdbx_strand_id
1 'polypeptide(L)'
;MSEARLLGIHIPFPSLPNSIKDSNCKIIYISRNPFDTFVSAWEFFPKAKSMSSPTLTLEEAFEKFCDGVTEFGPWWRRCNGVWSMVESYARLSIDRPTKVLFLKYEDLKEDTKFHVKRIIEFTSAKMGFYVRYLGLFTSYLRLTLKRET
;
A
#
# COMPACT_ATOMS: atom_id res chain seq x y z
N MET A 1 -4.89 -29.43 -1.04
CA MET A 1 -3.97 -28.29 -1.25
C MET A 1 -4.59 -27.07 -0.61
N SER A 2 -3.91 -26.43 0.34
CA SER A 2 -4.44 -25.23 1.00
C SER A 2 -4.56 -24.08 0.00
N GLU A 3 -5.72 -23.43 0.00
CA GLU A 3 -6.00 -22.25 -0.83
C GLU A 3 -5.00 -21.12 -0.54
N ALA A 4 -4.45 -20.48 -1.57
CA ALA A 4 -3.53 -19.37 -1.39
C ALA A 4 -4.30 -18.15 -0.85
N ARG A 5 -3.87 -17.67 0.32
CA ARG A 5 -4.53 -16.57 1.05
C ARG A 5 -3.92 -15.25 0.63
N LEU A 6 -4.76 -14.27 0.31
CA LEU A 6 -4.38 -12.89 0.06
C LEU A 6 -4.67 -12.07 1.31
N LEU A 7 -3.65 -11.39 1.84
CA LEU A 7 -3.76 -10.54 3.02
C LEU A 7 -3.24 -9.14 2.69
N GLY A 8 -3.99 -8.11 3.07
CA GLY A 8 -3.58 -6.71 2.99
C GLY A 8 -3.23 -6.19 4.39
N ILE A 9 -2.06 -5.57 4.54
CA ILE A 9 -1.59 -5.00 5.80
C ILE A 9 -0.85 -3.68 5.55
N HIS A 10 -0.95 -2.75 6.50
CA HIS A 10 -0.27 -1.45 6.49
C HIS A 10 0.83 -1.41 7.57
N ILE A 11 1.72 -2.42 7.57
CA ILE A 11 2.75 -2.62 8.59
C ILE A 11 4.15 -2.52 7.96
N PRO A 12 5.11 -1.83 8.60
CA PRO A 12 6.49 -1.79 8.12
C PRO A 12 7.14 -3.17 8.19
N PHE A 13 8.03 -3.49 7.23
CA PHE A 13 8.65 -4.82 7.15
C PHE A 13 9.31 -5.30 8.45
N PRO A 14 10.05 -4.46 9.22
CA PRO A 14 10.65 -4.88 10.48
C PRO A 14 9.62 -5.33 11.53
N SER A 15 8.38 -4.84 11.47
CA SER A 15 7.32 -5.20 12.41
C SER A 15 6.48 -6.39 11.95
N LEU A 16 6.78 -6.99 10.79
CA LEU A 16 6.13 -8.22 10.35
C LEU A 16 6.51 -9.41 11.25
N PRO A 17 5.59 -10.35 11.51
CA PRO A 17 5.91 -11.61 12.15
C PRO A 17 7.00 -12.40 11.41
N ASN A 18 7.85 -13.10 12.15
CA ASN A 18 8.88 -13.98 11.58
C ASN A 18 8.27 -15.08 10.70
N SER A 19 7.04 -15.52 11.02
CA SER A 19 6.29 -16.46 10.16
C SER A 19 6.07 -15.95 8.74
N ILE A 20 6.03 -14.63 8.51
CA ILE A 20 5.95 -14.02 7.17
C ILE A 20 7.36 -13.79 6.62
N LYS A 21 8.29 -13.29 7.45
CA LYS A 21 9.67 -12.98 7.05
C LYS A 21 10.48 -14.20 6.65
N ASP A 22 10.20 -15.37 7.22
CA ASP A 22 10.98 -16.60 7.03
C ASP A 22 10.27 -17.61 6.13
N SER A 23 8.97 -17.44 5.87
CA SER A 23 8.23 -18.32 4.96
C SER A 23 8.47 -17.98 3.48
N ASN A 24 8.00 -18.86 2.58
CA ASN A 24 7.97 -18.60 1.15
C ASN A 24 6.83 -17.65 0.72
N CYS A 25 6.25 -16.89 1.66
CA CYS A 25 5.24 -15.89 1.37
C CYS A 25 5.84 -14.76 0.52
N LYS A 26 5.14 -14.42 -0.57
CA LYS A 26 5.48 -13.33 -1.46
C LYS A 26 4.82 -12.05 -0.98
N ILE A 27 5.58 -10.97 -0.96
CA ILE A 27 5.15 -9.66 -0.48
C ILE A 27 5.10 -8.71 -1.67
N ILE A 28 3.99 -8.01 -1.83
CA ILE A 28 3.84 -6.95 -2.84
C ILE A 28 3.64 -5.65 -2.05
N TYR A 29 4.51 -4.69 -2.29
CA TYR A 29 4.39 -3.35 -1.72
C TYR A 29 4.10 -2.36 -2.84
N ILE A 30 3.06 -1.53 -2.65
CA ILE A 30 2.67 -0.48 -3.58
C ILE A 30 2.92 0.86 -2.89
N SER A 31 3.88 1.63 -3.37
CA SER A 31 4.07 3.02 -2.95
C SER A 31 3.17 3.96 -3.75
N ARG A 32 2.77 5.07 -3.15
CA ARG A 32 2.06 6.16 -3.82
C ARG A 32 2.70 7.49 -3.43
N ASN A 33 2.54 8.51 -4.27
CA ASN A 33 2.95 9.87 -3.97
C ASN A 33 2.40 10.33 -2.58
N PRO A 34 3.24 10.97 -1.75
CA PRO A 34 2.84 11.53 -0.45
C PRO A 34 1.59 12.39 -0.47
N PHE A 35 1.54 13.32 -1.41
CA PHE A 35 0.50 14.33 -1.48
C PHE A 35 -0.82 13.68 -1.88
N ASP A 36 -0.78 12.77 -2.87
CA ASP A 36 -1.95 12.02 -3.29
C ASP A 36 -2.44 11.05 -2.20
N THR A 37 -1.52 10.50 -1.41
CA THR A 37 -1.85 9.66 -0.25
C THR A 37 -2.53 10.47 0.84
N PHE A 38 -2.04 11.67 1.14
CA PHE A 38 -2.66 12.59 2.08
C PHE A 38 -4.08 12.98 1.65
N VAL A 39 -4.25 13.46 0.41
CA VAL A 39 -5.56 13.86 -0.11
C VAL A 39 -6.54 12.68 -0.08
N SER A 40 -6.08 11.49 -0.46
CA SER A 40 -6.89 10.27 -0.39
C SER A 40 -7.31 9.93 1.04
N ALA A 41 -6.41 10.07 2.01
CA ALA A 41 -6.68 9.82 3.43
C ALA A 41 -7.66 10.85 4.00
N TRP A 42 -7.44 12.13 3.70
CA TRP A 42 -8.30 13.25 4.06
C TRP A 42 -9.75 13.04 3.60
N GLU A 43 -9.93 12.58 2.37
CA GLU A 43 -11.24 12.27 1.80
C GLU A 43 -11.88 10.98 2.33
N PHE A 44 -11.06 10.04 2.81
CA PHE A 44 -11.51 8.71 3.22
C PHE A 44 -11.93 8.65 4.68
N PHE A 45 -11.11 9.18 5.60
CA PHE A 45 -11.33 9.04 7.04
C PHE A 45 -12.64 9.63 7.57
N PRO A 46 -13.10 10.82 7.12
CA PRO A 46 -14.40 11.35 7.53
C PRO A 46 -15.58 10.47 7.10
N LYS A 47 -15.42 9.72 6.01
CA LYS A 47 -16.47 8.85 5.44
C LYS A 47 -16.44 7.45 6.07
N ALA A 48 -15.27 7.01 6.54
CA ALA A 48 -15.08 5.73 7.22
C ALA A 48 -15.44 5.78 8.72
N LYS A 49 -15.20 6.90 9.39
CA LYS A 49 -15.62 7.14 10.77
C LYS A 49 -16.98 7.83 10.76
N SER A 50 -18.06 7.07 10.99
CA SER A 50 -19.42 7.60 10.92
C SER A 50 -19.77 8.68 11.97
N MET A 51 -18.85 9.22 12.77
CA MET A 51 -19.15 10.20 13.84
C MET A 51 -17.95 11.06 14.29
N SER A 52 -18.23 12.35 14.48
CA SER A 52 -17.79 13.22 15.59
C SER A 52 -16.29 13.32 15.95
N SER A 53 -15.41 13.55 14.97
CA SER A 53 -14.10 14.13 15.27
C SER A 53 -14.20 15.66 15.16
N PRO A 54 -13.53 16.46 16.01
CA PRO A 54 -13.42 17.90 15.77
C PRO A 54 -12.90 18.10 14.35
N THR A 55 -13.51 19.04 13.63
CA THR A 55 -13.11 19.44 12.28
C THR A 55 -11.69 19.99 12.33
N LEU A 56 -10.70 19.10 12.27
CA LEU A 56 -9.33 19.44 11.92
C LEU A 56 -9.38 20.28 10.64
N THR A 57 -8.60 21.34 10.54
CA THR A 57 -8.44 22.01 9.25
C THR A 57 -7.56 21.15 8.33
N LEU A 58 -7.59 21.44 7.04
CA LEU A 58 -6.74 20.74 6.07
C LEU A 58 -5.26 20.92 6.43
N GLU A 59 -4.89 22.13 6.85
CA GLU A 59 -3.53 22.51 7.25
C GLU A 59 -3.08 21.72 8.48
N GLU A 60 -3.90 21.68 9.54
CA GLU A 60 -3.59 20.91 10.75
C GLU A 60 -3.49 19.41 10.47
N ALA A 61 -4.34 18.89 9.58
CA ALA A 61 -4.27 17.49 9.15
C ALA A 61 -3.02 17.21 8.31
N PHE A 62 -2.62 18.17 7.46
CA PHE A 62 -1.42 18.07 6.65
C PHE A 62 -0.16 18.13 7.51
N GLU A 63 -0.09 19.03 8.50
CA GLU A 63 0.99 19.10 9.47
C GLU A 63 1.11 17.79 10.25
N LYS A 64 0.00 17.26 10.76
CA LYS A 64 -0.02 15.94 11.43
C LYS A 64 0.43 14.81 10.51
N PHE A 65 0.01 14.82 9.25
CA PHE A 65 0.47 13.88 8.23
C PHE A 65 1.99 14.01 7.98
N CYS A 66 2.50 15.24 7.96
CA CYS A 66 3.91 15.52 7.81
C CYS A 66 4.73 15.06 9.03
N ASP A 67 4.20 15.21 10.23
CA ASP A 67 4.82 14.70 11.45
C ASP A 67 4.70 13.18 11.61
N GLY A 68 3.97 12.52 10.70
CA GLY A 68 3.76 11.08 10.73
C GLY A 68 2.76 10.62 11.79
N VAL A 69 1.99 11.56 12.35
CA VAL A 69 0.89 11.31 13.28
C VAL A 69 -0.34 10.93 12.47
N THR A 70 -0.31 9.71 11.92
CA THR A 70 -1.41 9.10 11.16
C THR A 70 -1.79 7.76 11.78
N GLU A 71 -2.99 7.25 11.47
CA GLU A 71 -3.49 5.97 12.03
C GLU A 71 -2.56 4.77 11.75
N PHE A 72 -1.76 4.84 10.70
CA PHE A 72 -0.82 3.78 10.30
C PHE A 72 0.66 4.18 10.50
N GLY A 73 0.90 5.26 11.26
CA GLY A 73 2.23 5.76 11.59
C GLY A 73 2.91 6.58 10.47
N PRO A 74 4.19 6.95 10.67
CA PRO A 74 4.95 7.69 9.67
C PRO A 74 5.23 6.82 8.44
N TRP A 75 4.58 7.15 7.32
CA TRP A 75 4.79 6.43 6.05
C TRP A 75 6.05 6.90 5.31
N TRP A 76 6.43 8.19 5.44
CA TRP A 76 7.50 8.81 4.63
C TRP A 76 8.69 9.34 5.42
N ARG A 77 8.54 9.64 6.71
CA ARG A 77 9.58 10.34 7.48
C ARG A 77 10.67 9.39 7.98
N ARG A 78 11.92 9.81 7.85
CA ARG A 78 13.08 9.27 8.57
C ARG A 78 13.01 9.72 10.02
N CYS A 79 12.16 9.07 10.83
CA CYS A 79 12.19 9.27 12.28
C CYS A 79 13.29 8.37 12.86
N ASN A 80 14.29 8.97 13.49
CA ASN A 80 15.24 8.30 14.40
C ASN A 80 16.13 7.20 13.77
N GLY A 81 16.59 7.37 12.54
CA GLY A 81 17.54 6.43 11.91
C GLY A 81 16.92 5.14 11.35
N VAL A 82 15.59 5.01 11.41
CA VAL A 82 14.83 3.94 10.75
C VAL A 82 14.45 4.38 9.33
N TRP A 83 14.68 3.51 8.35
CA TRP A 83 14.30 3.72 6.95
C TRP A 83 12.78 3.85 6.82
N SER A 84 12.28 4.76 5.97
CA SER A 84 10.83 4.88 5.74
C SER A 84 10.26 3.56 5.19
N MET A 85 8.94 3.35 5.29
CA MET A 85 8.33 2.11 4.75
C MET A 85 8.66 1.95 3.26
N VAL A 86 8.53 3.02 2.48
CA VAL A 86 8.82 3.03 1.05
C VAL A 86 10.26 2.60 0.79
N GLU A 87 11.21 3.20 1.50
CA GLU A 87 12.63 2.95 1.29
C GLU A 87 13.03 1.55 1.74
N SER A 88 12.45 1.06 2.84
CA SER A 88 12.65 -0.29 3.34
C SER A 88 12.19 -1.33 2.32
N TYR A 89 10.96 -1.21 1.82
CA TYR A 89 10.42 -2.16 0.84
C TYR A 89 11.12 -2.02 -0.52
N ALA A 90 11.52 -0.82 -0.93
CA ALA A 90 12.31 -0.62 -2.14
C ALA A 90 13.66 -1.36 -2.05
N ARG A 91 14.41 -1.19 -0.96
CA ARG A 91 15.68 -1.92 -0.73
C ARG A 91 15.46 -3.43 -0.69
N LEU A 92 14.46 -3.90 0.05
CA LEU A 92 14.15 -5.32 0.15
C LEU A 92 13.77 -5.93 -1.20
N SER A 93 13.15 -5.17 -2.11
CA SER A 93 12.85 -5.65 -3.45
C SER A 93 14.09 -5.85 -4.32
N ILE A 94 15.18 -5.13 -4.03
CA ILE A 94 16.48 -5.29 -4.67
C ILE A 94 17.24 -6.46 -4.02
N ASP A 95 17.24 -6.53 -2.68
CA ASP A 95 17.97 -7.57 -1.93
C ASP A 95 17.30 -8.96 -2.06
N ARG A 96 15.98 -9.00 -2.20
CA ARG A 96 15.17 -10.24 -2.22
C ARG A 96 14.08 -10.18 -3.32
N PRO A 97 14.46 -10.12 -4.61
CA PRO A 97 13.53 -9.89 -5.72
C PRO A 97 12.53 -11.03 -5.94
N THR A 98 12.82 -12.24 -5.43
CA THR A 98 11.89 -13.39 -5.48
C THR A 98 10.84 -13.37 -4.36
N LYS A 99 11.06 -12.54 -3.33
CA LYS A 99 10.20 -12.45 -2.13
C LYS A 99 9.44 -11.13 -2.03
N VAL A 100 10.04 -10.02 -2.46
CA VAL A 100 9.44 -8.68 -2.35
C VAL A 100 9.36 -8.04 -3.73
N LEU A 101 8.13 -7.69 -4.15
CA LEU A 101 7.88 -6.90 -5.35
C LEU A 101 7.48 -5.48 -4.94
N PHE A 102 8.25 -4.50 -5.38
CA PHE A 102 7.95 -3.09 -5.20
C PHE A 102 7.32 -2.51 -6.47
N LEU A 103 6.21 -1.79 -6.31
CA LEU A 103 5.46 -1.13 -7.38
C LEU A 103 5.12 0.30 -6.96
N LYS A 104 4.97 1.19 -7.94
CA LYS A 104 4.39 2.52 -7.73
C LYS A 104 2.95 2.54 -8.24
N TYR A 105 2.09 3.22 -7.51
CA TYR A 105 0.69 3.38 -7.86
C TYR A 105 0.52 4.17 -9.17
N GLU A 106 1.39 5.13 -9.41
CA GLU A 106 1.40 5.97 -10.60
C GLU A 106 1.70 5.13 -11.85
N ASP A 107 2.76 4.33 -11.83
CA ASP A 107 3.10 3.40 -12.93
C ASP A 107 1.96 2.38 -13.16
N LEU A 108 1.35 1.88 -12.08
CA LEU A 108 0.18 1.00 -12.13
C LEU A 108 -1.05 1.67 -12.80
N LYS A 109 -1.25 2.98 -12.60
CA LYS A 109 -2.31 3.77 -13.25
C LYS A 109 -1.99 3.99 -14.73
N GLU A 110 -0.71 4.15 -15.07
CA GLU A 110 -0.24 4.38 -16.45
C GLU A 110 -0.35 3.13 -17.33
N ASP A 111 0.17 1.98 -16.88
CA ASP A 111 0.06 0.70 -17.60
C ASP A 111 -0.37 -0.45 -16.68
N THR A 112 -1.67 -0.47 -16.37
CA THR A 112 -2.25 -1.51 -15.54
C THR A 112 -2.02 -2.92 -16.10
N LYS A 113 -2.06 -3.11 -17.42
CA LYS A 113 -1.94 -4.45 -18.02
C LYS A 113 -0.54 -5.02 -17.81
N PHE A 114 0.48 -4.21 -18.06
CA PHE A 114 1.87 -4.59 -17.85
C PHE A 114 2.15 -4.94 -16.38
N HIS A 115 1.77 -4.04 -15.46
CA HIS A 115 2.06 -4.25 -14.04
C HIS A 115 1.26 -5.41 -13.43
N VAL A 116 0.03 -5.65 -13.89
CA VAL A 116 -0.74 -6.83 -13.47
C VAL A 116 -0.10 -8.12 -13.99
N LYS A 117 0.41 -8.15 -15.23
CA LYS A 117 1.17 -9.28 -15.75
C LYS A 117 2.41 -9.56 -14.90
N ARG A 118 3.15 -8.51 -14.54
CA ARG A 118 4.32 -8.58 -13.64
C ARG A 118 3.96 -9.15 -12.26
N ILE A 119 2.81 -8.79 -11.68
CA ILE A 119 2.31 -9.38 -10.42
C ILE A 119 2.01 -10.87 -10.58
N ILE A 120 1.41 -11.29 -11.70
CA ILE A 120 1.10 -12.70 -11.97
C ILE A 120 2.39 -13.51 -12.06
N GLU A 121 3.35 -13.04 -12.85
CA GLU A 121 4.66 -13.68 -13.03
C GLU A 121 5.38 -13.81 -11.69
N PHE A 122 5.41 -12.72 -10.91
CA PHE A 122 5.99 -12.70 -9.58
C PHE A 122 5.31 -13.68 -8.63
N THR A 123 3.98 -13.73 -8.59
CA THR A 123 3.23 -14.60 -7.67
C THR A 123 3.18 -16.06 -8.12
N SER A 124 3.50 -16.34 -9.38
CA SER A 124 3.30 -17.65 -10.02
C SER A 124 1.85 -18.14 -9.88
N ALA A 125 0.91 -17.21 -9.75
CA ALA A 125 -0.49 -17.50 -9.49
C ALA A 125 -1.24 -17.83 -10.78
N LYS A 126 -2.17 -18.79 -10.72
CA LYS A 126 -3.09 -19.06 -11.83
C LYS A 126 -4.03 -17.87 -12.05
N MET A 127 -4.51 -17.69 -13.27
CA MET A 127 -5.42 -16.61 -13.71
C MET A 127 -6.66 -16.40 -12.81
N GLY A 128 -7.08 -17.37 -11.99
CA GLY A 128 -8.14 -17.15 -10.98
C GLY A 128 -7.79 -16.08 -9.93
N PHE A 129 -6.50 -15.92 -9.58
CA PHE A 129 -6.04 -14.84 -8.68
C PHE A 129 -6.13 -13.46 -9.34
N TYR A 130 -5.99 -13.38 -10.66
CA TYR A 130 -6.07 -12.13 -11.43
C TYR A 130 -7.41 -11.43 -11.26
N VAL A 131 -8.52 -12.18 -11.26
CA VAL A 131 -9.87 -11.62 -11.05
C VAL A 131 -10.05 -11.09 -9.64
N ARG A 132 -9.40 -11.70 -8.63
CA ARG A 132 -9.44 -11.22 -7.24
C ARG A 132 -8.53 -10.03 -6.98
N TYR A 133 -7.33 -10.01 -7.58
CA TYR A 133 -6.40 -8.89 -7.53
C TYR A 133 -6.96 -7.69 -8.28
N LEU A 134 -7.48 -7.87 -9.50
CA LEU A 134 -8.22 -6.81 -10.20
C LEU A 134 -9.50 -6.46 -9.47
N GLY A 135 -10.20 -7.39 -8.83
CA GLY A 135 -11.36 -7.09 -7.99
C GLY A 135 -11.00 -6.14 -6.84
N LEU A 136 -9.98 -6.46 -6.05
CA LEU A 136 -9.50 -5.62 -4.95
C LEU A 136 -8.84 -4.33 -5.45
N PHE A 137 -8.07 -4.39 -6.53
CA PHE A 137 -7.40 -3.26 -7.16
C PHE A 137 -8.39 -2.32 -7.84
N THR A 138 -9.43 -2.83 -8.51
CA THR A 138 -10.53 -2.03 -9.06
C THR A 138 -11.52 -1.59 -7.99
N SER A 139 -11.67 -2.28 -6.86
CA SER A 139 -12.39 -1.76 -5.71
C SER A 139 -11.62 -0.62 -5.05
N TYR A 140 -10.31 -0.77 -4.83
CA TYR A 140 -9.42 0.28 -4.31
C TYR A 140 -9.31 1.47 -5.28
N LEU A 141 -9.14 1.20 -6.58
CA LEU A 141 -9.18 2.22 -7.64
C LEU A 141 -10.58 2.79 -7.82
N ARG A 142 -11.69 2.05 -7.75
CA ARG A 142 -13.05 2.64 -7.83
C ARG A 142 -13.33 3.53 -6.64
N LEU A 143 -12.84 3.18 -5.46
CA LEU A 143 -12.92 4.05 -4.28
C LEU A 143 -12.09 5.33 -4.47
N THR A 144 -11.03 5.28 -5.29
CA THR A 144 -10.12 6.42 -5.53
C THR A 144 -10.44 7.22 -6.81
N LEU A 145 -11.00 6.59 -7.86
CA LEU A 145 -11.22 7.14 -9.21
C LEU A 145 -12.69 7.49 -9.52
N LYS A 146 -13.69 7.00 -8.76
CA LYS A 146 -15.09 7.47 -8.94
C LYS A 146 -15.31 8.93 -8.51
N ARG A 147 -14.26 9.70 -8.23
CA ARG A 147 -14.35 11.11 -7.82
C ARG A 147 -13.54 12.07 -8.69
N GLU A 148 -12.91 11.60 -9.77
CA GLU A 148 -12.26 12.46 -10.78
C GLU A 148 -13.19 12.80 -11.97
N THR A 149 -14.52 12.60 -11.85
CA THR A 149 -15.53 13.07 -12.82
C THR A 149 -16.64 13.82 -12.12
#